data_AF-A0A7J9XJT8-F1
#
_entry.id   AF-A0A7J9XJT8-F1
#
_cell.length_a   1.000
_cell.length_b   1.000
_cell.length_c   1.000
_cell.angle_alpha   90.00
_cell.angle_beta   90.00
_cell.angle_gamma   90.00
#
_symmetry.space_group_name_H-M   'P 1'
#
loop_
_entity.id
_entity.type
_entity.pdbx_description
1 polymer ?
#
loop_
_entity_poly.entity_id
_entity_poly.type
_entity_poly.pdbx_seq_one_letter_code
_entity_poly.pdbx_strand_id
1 'polypeptide(L)'
;MATRLGQWDELHAGALQTFREAASARPGAADQLVHALLDEDDVDGAWQALHDHDCASSTWLTAAPRRAATHPGDTIPVYRHAVEEQIDHKKANAYRAAADSVRVLRDLHSRCGTPQEFRDYLDQLRERHRRKTRLLAELDKAGLR
;
A
#
# COMPACT_ATOMS: atom_id res chain seq x y z
N MET A 1 -16.63 -11.69 37.61
CA MET A 1 -16.95 -11.33 36.20
C MET A 1 -15.67 -10.97 35.45
N ALA A 2 -14.80 -11.95 35.17
CA ALA A 2 -13.51 -11.73 34.47
C ALA A 2 -13.28 -12.74 33.32
N THR A 3 -14.19 -13.69 33.10
CA THR A 3 -14.01 -14.83 32.21
C THR A 3 -14.31 -14.54 30.74
N ARG A 4 -15.11 -13.50 30.43
CA ARG A 4 -15.49 -13.21 29.04
C ARG A 4 -14.39 -12.49 28.24
N LEU A 5 -13.56 -11.67 28.89
CA LEU A 5 -12.47 -10.95 28.22
C LEU A 5 -11.26 -11.87 27.97
N GLY A 6 -10.81 -12.62 28.98
CA GLY A 6 -9.69 -13.56 28.81
C GLY A 6 -9.95 -14.72 27.84
N GLN A 7 -11.18 -15.25 27.79
CA GLN A 7 -11.54 -16.26 26.79
C GLN A 7 -11.60 -15.69 25.37
N TRP A 8 -11.95 -14.41 25.23
CA TRP A 8 -11.95 -13.73 23.93
C TRP A 8 -10.52 -13.46 23.47
N ASP A 9 -9.63 -13.02 24.37
CA ASP A 9 -8.21 -12.82 24.09
C ASP A 9 -7.49 -14.14 23.69
N GLU A 10 -7.78 -15.25 24.39
CA GLU A 10 -7.19 -16.56 24.07
C GLU A 10 -7.71 -17.14 22.74
N LEU A 11 -9.01 -17.03 22.48
CA LEU A 11 -9.59 -17.48 21.20
C LEU A 11 -9.11 -16.63 20.02
N HIS A 12 -8.93 -15.33 20.24
CA HIS A 12 -8.40 -14.38 19.28
C HIS A 12 -6.92 -14.65 18.96
N ALA A 13 -6.08 -14.86 19.98
CA ALA A 13 -4.69 -15.26 19.79
C ALA A 13 -4.56 -16.60 19.05
N GLY A 14 -5.41 -17.57 19.36
CA GLY A 14 -5.47 -18.86 18.66
C GLY A 14 -5.89 -18.73 17.18
N ALA A 15 -6.82 -17.84 16.88
CA ALA A 15 -7.25 -17.57 15.51
C ALA A 15 -6.12 -16.93 14.67
N LEU A 16 -5.43 -15.91 15.20
CA LEU A 16 -4.28 -15.28 14.53
C LEU A 16 -3.12 -16.27 14.32
N GLN A 17 -2.84 -17.13 15.31
CA GLN A 17 -1.83 -18.17 15.16
C GLN A 17 -2.18 -19.14 14.02
N THR A 18 -3.44 -19.56 13.94
CA THR A 18 -3.93 -20.39 12.84
C THR A 18 -3.78 -19.68 11.49
N PHE A 19 -4.04 -18.36 11.43
CA PHE A 19 -3.85 -17.58 10.20
C PHE A 19 -2.37 -17.44 9.81
N ARG A 20 -1.45 -17.25 10.76
CA ARG A 20 0.01 -17.20 10.51
C ARG A 20 0.54 -18.53 9.97
N GLU A 21 0.11 -19.64 10.57
CA GLU A 21 0.46 -20.98 10.10
C GLU A 21 -0.09 -21.24 8.69
N ALA A 22 -1.34 -20.80 8.43
CA ALA A 22 -1.95 -20.93 7.12
C ALA A 22 -1.30 -20.03 6.04
N ALA A 23 -0.88 -18.82 6.39
CA ALA A 23 -0.20 -17.88 5.49
C ALA A 23 1.13 -18.45 4.97
N SER A 24 1.81 -19.25 5.79
CA SER A 24 3.04 -19.96 5.40
C SER A 24 2.80 -21.21 4.54
N ALA A 25 1.55 -21.71 4.48
CA ALA A 25 1.23 -23.02 3.89
C ALA A 25 0.38 -22.94 2.62
N ARG A 26 -0.35 -21.84 2.38
CA ARG A 26 -1.31 -21.74 1.27
C ARG A 26 -1.24 -20.38 0.55
N PRO A 27 -1.24 -20.38 -0.80
CA PRO A 27 -1.41 -19.15 -1.57
C PRO A 27 -2.72 -18.43 -1.19
N GLY A 28 -2.67 -17.11 -1.00
CA GLY A 28 -3.84 -16.27 -0.66
C GLY A 28 -4.26 -16.27 0.81
N ALA A 29 -3.68 -17.12 1.66
CA ALA A 29 -3.92 -17.08 3.11
C ALA A 29 -3.18 -15.91 3.79
N ALA A 30 -2.08 -15.42 3.19
CA ALA A 30 -1.36 -14.25 3.64
C ALA A 30 -2.20 -12.96 3.50
N ASP A 31 -2.91 -12.79 2.39
CA ASP A 31 -3.81 -11.65 2.21
C ASP A 31 -4.93 -11.65 3.26
N GLN A 32 -5.49 -12.82 3.59
CA GLN A 32 -6.51 -12.97 4.63
C GLN A 32 -5.97 -12.61 6.02
N LEU A 33 -4.75 -13.05 6.35
CA LEU A 33 -4.08 -12.68 7.59
C LEU A 33 -3.91 -11.16 7.69
N VAL A 34 -3.42 -10.52 6.63
CA VAL A 34 -3.25 -9.06 6.60
C VAL A 34 -4.59 -8.36 6.81
N HIS A 35 -5.64 -8.78 6.11
CA HIS A 35 -6.97 -8.19 6.30
C HIS A 35 -7.50 -8.36 7.73
N ALA A 36 -7.36 -9.55 8.33
CA ALA A 36 -7.77 -9.79 9.71
C ALA A 36 -7.02 -8.88 10.70
N LEU A 37 -5.69 -8.75 10.54
CA LEU A 37 -4.87 -7.86 11.37
C LEU A 37 -5.28 -6.39 11.21
N LEU A 38 -5.60 -5.94 10.00
CA LEU A 38 -6.11 -4.58 9.77
C LEU A 38 -7.50 -4.38 10.39
N ASP A 39 -8.38 -5.37 10.36
CA ASP A 39 -9.72 -5.28 10.98
C ASP A 39 -9.63 -5.16 12.51
N GLU A 40 -8.56 -5.69 13.10
CA GLU A 40 -8.23 -5.59 14.53
C GLU A 40 -7.39 -4.35 14.89
N ASP A 41 -7.14 -3.48 13.90
CA ASP A 41 -6.26 -2.30 13.99
C ASP A 41 -4.79 -2.60 14.33
N ASP A 42 -4.36 -3.87 14.20
CA ASP A 42 -2.96 -4.28 14.30
C ASP A 42 -2.22 -3.96 12.99
N VAL A 43 -1.98 -2.66 12.77
CA VAL A 43 -1.30 -2.15 11.58
C VAL A 43 0.16 -2.60 11.52
N ASP A 44 0.83 -2.73 12.66
CA ASP A 44 2.22 -3.18 12.72
C ASP A 44 2.33 -4.66 12.37
N GLY A 45 1.46 -5.50 12.94
CA GLY A 45 1.37 -6.92 12.59
C GLY A 45 1.01 -7.12 11.12
N ALA A 46 0.04 -6.36 10.60
CA ALA A 46 -0.35 -6.41 9.19
C ALA A 46 0.82 -6.03 8.27
N TRP A 47 1.58 -4.99 8.64
CA TRP A 47 2.76 -4.57 7.87
C TRP A 47 3.86 -5.63 7.90
N GLN A 48 4.12 -6.24 9.06
CA GLN A 48 5.09 -7.33 9.19
C GLN A 48 4.69 -8.54 8.33
N ALA A 49 3.41 -8.94 8.36
CA ALA A 49 2.91 -10.05 7.56
C ALA A 49 3.07 -9.82 6.04
N LEU A 50 2.95 -8.57 5.57
CA LEU A 50 3.21 -8.22 4.18
C LEU A 50 4.68 -8.45 3.77
N HIS A 51 5.64 -8.21 4.67
CA HIS A 51 7.06 -8.46 4.41
C HIS A 51 7.42 -9.95 4.53
N ASP A 52 6.78 -10.68 5.43
CA ASP A 52 7.10 -12.07 5.72
C ASP A 52 6.49 -13.06 4.71
N HIS A 53 5.47 -12.62 3.96
CA HIS A 53 4.71 -13.48 3.05
C HIS A 53 4.49 -12.82 1.69
N ASP A 54 4.43 -13.65 0.64
CA ASP A 54 4.06 -13.19 -0.69
C ASP A 54 2.58 -12.79 -0.70
N CYS A 55 2.34 -11.48 -0.80
CA CYS A 55 1.01 -10.87 -0.81
C CYS A 55 0.79 -10.10 -2.12
N ALA A 56 -0.47 -10.04 -2.57
CA ALA A 56 -0.79 -9.30 -3.79
C ALA A 56 -0.51 -7.79 -3.62
N SER A 57 -0.13 -7.11 -4.72
CA SER A 57 0.07 -5.65 -4.74
C SER A 57 -1.16 -4.88 -4.24
N SER A 58 -2.37 -5.40 -4.46
CA SER A 58 -3.61 -4.84 -3.92
C SER A 58 -3.70 -4.85 -2.40
N THR A 59 -3.10 -5.85 -1.76
CA THR A 59 -3.12 -6.03 -0.30
C THR A 59 -2.16 -5.04 0.36
N TRP A 60 -0.98 -4.85 -0.24
CA TRP A 60 -0.07 -3.75 0.13
C TRP A 60 -0.75 -2.37 0.04
N LEU A 61 -1.47 -2.10 -1.06
CA LEU A 61 -2.21 -0.84 -1.24
C LEU A 61 -3.38 -0.68 -0.28
N THR A 62 -3.91 -1.76 0.29
CA THR A 62 -4.96 -1.71 1.31
C THR A 62 -4.39 -1.36 2.69
N ALA A 63 -3.20 -1.89 3.04
CA ALA A 63 -2.55 -1.60 4.31
C ALA A 63 -1.84 -0.22 4.32
N ALA A 64 -1.31 0.21 3.18
CA ALA A 64 -0.49 1.41 3.07
C ALA A 64 -1.14 2.68 3.64
N PRO A 65 -2.43 3.01 3.41
CA PRO A 65 -3.05 4.19 4.03
C PRO A 65 -3.02 4.17 5.55
N ARG A 66 -3.19 3.00 6.19
CA ARG A 66 -3.15 2.87 7.66
C ARG A 66 -1.72 3.00 8.17
N ARG A 67 -0.76 2.32 7.53
CA ARG A 67 0.67 2.47 7.85
C ARG A 67 1.14 3.90 7.70
N ALA A 68 0.68 4.58 6.65
CA ALA A 68 1.07 5.95 6.36
C ALA A 68 0.69 6.92 7.47
N ALA A 69 -0.31 6.64 8.32
CA ALA A 69 -0.69 7.50 9.43
C ALA A 69 0.47 7.74 10.41
N THR A 70 1.19 6.68 10.76
CA THR A 70 2.32 6.72 11.71
C THR A 70 3.69 6.66 11.03
N HIS A 71 3.80 5.96 9.90
CA HIS A 71 5.04 5.72 9.18
C HIS A 71 4.88 6.04 7.68
N PRO A 72 4.71 7.31 7.30
CA PRO A 72 4.49 7.70 5.90
C PRO A 72 5.63 7.26 4.97
N GLY A 73 6.88 7.31 5.44
CA GLY A 73 8.07 6.94 4.66
C GLY A 73 8.05 5.49 4.17
N ASP A 74 7.62 4.55 5.01
CA ASP A 74 7.58 3.12 4.70
C ASP A 74 6.68 2.81 3.50
N THR A 75 5.70 3.66 3.24
CA THR A 75 4.69 3.45 2.19
C THR A 75 5.09 4.02 0.84
N ILE A 76 6.13 4.87 0.78
CA ILE A 76 6.61 5.49 -0.46
C ILE A 76 7.00 4.44 -1.51
N PRO A 77 7.78 3.37 -1.19
CA PRO A 77 8.10 2.33 -2.15
C PRO A 77 6.87 1.60 -2.70
N VAL A 78 5.86 1.36 -1.85
CA VAL A 78 4.61 0.69 -2.25
C VAL A 78 3.87 1.49 -3.33
N TYR A 79 3.69 2.79 -3.11
CA TYR A 79 3.02 3.63 -4.11
C TYR A 79 3.86 3.83 -5.37
N ARG A 80 5.19 3.90 -5.27
CA ARG A 80 6.07 3.96 -6.46
C ARG A 80 5.92 2.70 -7.32
N HIS A 81 5.89 1.53 -6.70
CA HIS A 81 5.66 0.27 -7.41
C HIS A 81 4.29 0.25 -8.09
N ALA A 82 3.24 0.64 -7.37
CA ALA A 82 1.88 0.70 -7.90
C ALA A 82 1.78 1.64 -9.12
N VAL A 83 2.45 2.79 -9.10
CA VAL A 83 2.48 3.72 -10.25
C VAL A 83 3.02 3.03 -11.50
N GLU A 84 4.14 2.32 -11.39
CA GLU A 84 4.75 1.63 -12.55
C GLU A 84 3.83 0.51 -13.07
N GLU A 85 3.28 -0.34 -12.18
CA GLU A 85 2.31 -1.38 -12.57
C GLU A 85 1.10 -0.79 -13.30
N GLN A 86 0.52 0.28 -12.75
CA GLN A 86 -0.64 0.97 -13.31
C GLN A 86 -0.32 1.59 -14.70
N ILE A 87 0.88 2.11 -14.89
CA ILE A 87 1.34 2.65 -16.19
C ILE A 87 1.54 1.53 -17.23
N ASP A 88 2.01 0.36 -16.78
CA ASP A 88 2.26 -0.79 -17.65
C ASP A 88 1.00 -1.51 -18.11
N HIS A 89 -0.09 -1.40 -17.35
CA HIS A 89 -1.41 -1.88 -17.77
C HIS A 89 -1.95 -1.16 -19.02
N LYS A 90 -1.43 0.03 -19.38
CA LYS A 90 -1.70 0.78 -20.63
C LYS A 90 -3.19 1.06 -20.94
N LYS A 91 -4.07 0.96 -19.94
CA LYS A 91 -5.50 1.28 -20.06
C LYS A 91 -5.77 2.69 -19.53
N ALA A 92 -6.81 3.35 -20.05
CA ALA A 92 -7.15 4.72 -19.65
C ALA A 92 -7.46 4.86 -18.15
N ASN A 93 -8.19 3.90 -17.58
CA ASN A 93 -8.46 3.86 -16.14
C ASN A 93 -7.19 3.63 -15.30
N ALA A 94 -6.22 2.88 -15.83
CA ALA A 94 -4.97 2.60 -15.15
C ALA A 94 -4.07 3.85 -15.08
N TYR A 95 -4.05 4.69 -16.11
CA TYR A 95 -3.34 6.00 -16.03
C TYR A 95 -3.96 6.96 -15.02
N ARG A 96 -5.28 6.96 -14.85
CA ARG A 96 -5.93 7.73 -13.78
C ARG A 96 -5.50 7.21 -12.40
N ALA A 97 -5.52 5.89 -12.21
CA ALA A 97 -5.06 5.28 -10.97
C ALA A 97 -3.58 5.60 -10.68
N ALA A 98 -2.72 5.62 -11.72
CA ALA A 98 -1.33 6.06 -11.59
C ALA A 98 -1.24 7.52 -11.13
N ALA A 99 -2.02 8.43 -11.72
CA ALA A 99 -2.04 9.82 -11.30
C ALA A 99 -2.51 9.97 -9.84
N ASP A 100 -3.51 9.21 -9.41
CA ASP A 100 -3.98 9.19 -8.02
C ASP A 100 -2.87 8.70 -7.07
N SER A 101 -2.17 7.61 -7.40
CA SER A 101 -1.02 7.11 -6.63
C SER A 101 0.11 8.15 -6.55
N VAL A 102 0.40 8.89 -7.62
CA VAL A 102 1.40 9.98 -7.59
C VAL A 102 0.95 11.15 -6.71
N ARG A 103 -0.36 11.46 -6.64
CA ARG A 103 -0.85 12.46 -5.68
C ARG A 103 -0.62 12.03 -4.24
N VAL A 104 -0.79 10.75 -3.93
CA VAL A 104 -0.49 10.19 -2.62
C VAL A 104 1.01 10.32 -2.32
N LEU A 105 1.88 9.99 -3.29
CA LEU A 105 3.33 10.19 -3.14
C LEU A 105 3.71 11.63 -2.81
N ARG A 106 3.03 12.62 -3.42
CA ARG A 106 3.24 14.03 -3.09
C ARG A 106 2.96 14.33 -1.62
N ASP A 107 1.84 13.82 -1.10
CA ASP A 107 1.46 13.98 0.30
C ASP A 107 2.47 13.30 1.23
N LEU A 108 2.84 12.04 0.94
CA LEU A 108 3.82 11.28 1.72
C LEU A 108 5.17 11.99 1.80
N HIS A 109 5.72 12.44 0.67
CA HIS A 109 6.96 13.20 0.63
C HIS A 109 6.84 14.53 1.38
N SER A 110 5.70 15.21 1.33
CA SER A 110 5.46 16.42 2.14
C SER A 110 5.51 16.11 3.64
N ARG A 111 4.86 15.02 4.08
CA ARG A 111 4.82 14.58 5.48
C ARG A 111 6.17 14.09 5.99
N CYS A 112 6.99 13.52 5.11
CA CYS A 112 8.37 13.13 5.39
C CYS A 112 9.38 14.28 5.30
N GLY A 113 8.97 15.49 4.93
CA GLY A 113 9.89 16.62 4.75
C GLY A 113 10.81 16.49 3.53
N THR A 114 10.45 15.69 2.54
CA THR A 114 11.23 15.42 1.32
C THR A 114 10.51 15.88 0.03
N PRO A 115 9.97 17.12 -0.05
CA PRO A 115 9.25 17.58 -1.24
C PRO A 115 10.12 17.68 -2.50
N GLN A 116 11.44 17.85 -2.35
CA GLN A 116 12.37 17.87 -3.48
C GLN A 116 12.50 16.48 -4.13
N GLU A 117 12.58 15.41 -3.33
CA GLU A 117 12.62 14.04 -3.86
C GLU A 117 11.36 13.68 -4.64
N PHE A 118 10.21 14.22 -4.25
CA PHE A 118 8.97 14.08 -5.02
C PHE A 118 9.05 14.78 -6.37
N ARG A 119 9.59 16.01 -6.43
CA ARG A 119 9.76 16.74 -7.69
C ARG A 119 10.69 15.99 -8.63
N ASP A 120 11.84 15.55 -8.13
CA ASP A 120 12.81 14.78 -8.90
C ASP A 120 12.19 13.47 -9.42
N TYR A 121 11.38 12.79 -8.61
CA TYR A 121 10.64 11.60 -9.03
C TYR A 121 9.62 11.92 -10.12
N LEU A 122 8.81 12.97 -9.97
CA LEU A 122 7.80 13.36 -10.95
C LEU A 122 8.44 13.72 -12.29
N ASP A 123 9.53 14.49 -12.28
CA ASP A 123 10.27 14.85 -13.49
C ASP A 123 10.81 13.61 -14.22
N GLN A 124 11.41 12.68 -13.48
CA GLN A 124 11.89 11.41 -14.03
C GLN A 124 10.75 10.55 -14.60
N LEU A 125 9.61 10.48 -13.90
CA LEU A 125 8.43 9.74 -14.35
C LEU A 125 7.88 10.32 -15.67
N ARG A 126 7.77 11.66 -15.75
CA ARG A 126 7.31 12.37 -16.95
C ARG A 126 8.26 12.18 -18.12
N GLU A 127 9.56 12.28 -17.90
CA GLU A 127 10.56 12.08 -18.96
C GLU A 127 10.53 10.63 -19.48
N ARG A 128 10.53 9.64 -18.58
CA ARG A 128 10.49 8.22 -18.94
C ARG A 128 9.26 7.85 -19.76
N HIS A 129 8.12 8.48 -19.46
CA HIS A 129 6.85 8.23 -20.13
C HIS A 129 6.40 9.36 -21.06
N ARG A 130 7.32 10.21 -21.55
CA ARG A 130 7.01 11.39 -22.38
C ARG A 130 6.17 11.12 -23.63
N ARG A 131 6.22 9.89 -24.16
CA ARG A 131 5.42 9.46 -25.33
C ARG A 131 4.00 9.02 -24.98
N LYS A 132 3.68 8.79 -23.71
CA LYS A 132 2.35 8.37 -23.23
C LYS A 132 1.49 9.61 -22.95
N THR A 133 1.07 10.30 -24.00
CA THR A 133 0.32 11.58 -23.90
C THR A 133 -0.92 11.50 -23.01
N ARG A 134 -1.64 10.37 -23.01
CA ARG A 134 -2.78 10.15 -22.11
C ARG A 134 -2.37 10.12 -20.64
N LEU A 135 -1.24 9.50 -20.29
CA LEU A 135 -0.71 9.51 -18.93
C LEU A 135 -0.36 10.94 -18.52
N LEU A 136 0.38 11.66 -19.36
CA LEU A 136 0.76 13.05 -19.07
C LEU A 136 -0.48 13.94 -18.86
N ALA A 137 -1.53 13.74 -19.65
CA ALA A 137 -2.79 14.45 -19.49
C ALA A 137 -3.47 14.14 -18.15
N GLU A 138 -3.46 12.88 -17.68
CA GLU A 138 -3.99 12.54 -16.35
C GLU A 138 -3.15 13.13 -15.22
N LEU A 139 -1.81 13.16 -15.35
CA LEU A 139 -0.93 13.85 -14.40
C LEU A 139 -1.23 15.36 -14.35
N ASP A 140 -1.38 16.01 -15.50
CA ASP A 140 -1.67 17.43 -15.58
C ASP A 140 -3.05 17.76 -14.97
N LYS A 141 -4.08 16.94 -15.24
CA LYS A 141 -5.41 17.04 -14.60
C LYS A 141 -5.33 16.88 -13.08
N ALA A 142 -4.42 16.04 -12.61
CA ALA A 142 -4.15 15.85 -11.20
C ALA A 142 -3.34 17.00 -10.56
N GLY A 143 -2.95 18.02 -11.34
CA GLY A 143 -2.11 19.12 -10.87
C GLY A 143 -0.69 18.65 -10.54
N LEU A 144 -0.19 17.65 -11.26
CA LEU A 144 1.15 17.07 -11.15
C LEU A 144 1.99 17.53 -12.35
N ARG A 145 2.38 18.80 -12.31
CA ARG A 145 3.18 19.47 -13.33
C ARG A 145 4.63 19.57 -12.92
#